data_AF-A0A2V1AKI8-F1
#
_entry.id   AF-A0A2V1AKI8-F1
#
_cell.length_a   1.000
_cell.length_b   1.000
_cell.length_c   1.000
_cell.angle_alpha   90.00
_cell.angle_beta   90.00
_cell.angle_gamma   90.00
#
_symmetry.space_group_name_H-M   'P 1'
#
loop_
_entity.id
_entity.type
_entity.pdbx_description
1 polymer ?
#
loop_
_entity_poly.entity_id
_entity_poly.type
_entity_poly.pdbx_seq_one_letter_code
_entity_poly.pdbx_strand_id
1 'polypeptide(L)'
;MFGVVKFVCTFIYILFIVDSFGRRKAFMCSSTVCSLCFWYIGAYIKVNDPTQPGVEAGPGGTAAIVMMYIWIASFILAWSGGPFVVGSEVFDQNIRSFVQAINAAVSWIPIFIMSRFTSDMIRSMGYGIYFLFASLAVLSVPFVYFCIPETKGLALEDMDRLFNKNIAPRLAHSIVLKEARRGAEASMKEHHGLFKTDTNKFDEHSHDENFMKFNTDKV
;
A
#
# COMPACT_ATOMS: atom_id res chain seq x y z
N MET A 1 -13.10 25.53 8.17
CA MET A 1 -14.06 24.42 8.40
C MET A 1 -13.74 23.19 7.55
N PHE A 2 -13.62 23.32 6.22
CA PHE A 2 -13.30 22.21 5.30
C PHE A 2 -12.03 21.41 5.67
N GLY A 3 -10.96 22.09 6.11
CA GLY A 3 -9.72 21.43 6.53
C GLY A 3 -9.82 20.64 7.83
N VAL A 4 -10.61 21.11 8.80
CA VAL A 4 -10.71 20.47 10.13
C VAL A 4 -11.51 19.17 10.05
N VAL A 5 -12.63 19.16 9.33
CA VAL A 5 -13.44 17.96 9.09
C VAL A 5 -12.63 16.90 8.35
N LYS A 6 -11.87 17.32 7.32
CA LYS A 6 -10.92 16.44 6.62
C LYS A 6 -9.89 15.86 7.57
N PHE A 7 -9.28 16.70 8.39
CA PHE A 7 -8.24 16.27 9.31
C PHE A 7 -8.77 15.19 10.26
N VAL A 8 -9.92 15.42 10.91
CA VAL A 8 -10.52 14.48 11.86
C VAL A 8 -10.96 13.17 11.20
N CYS A 9 -11.67 13.22 10.06
CA CYS A 9 -12.07 12.00 9.35
C CYS A 9 -10.86 11.19 8.86
N THR A 10 -9.84 11.87 8.36
CA THR A 10 -8.61 11.23 7.90
C THR A 10 -7.83 10.64 9.07
N PHE A 11 -7.78 11.33 10.22
CA PHE A 11 -7.07 10.87 11.41
C PHE A 11 -7.69 9.58 11.98
N ILE A 12 -9.03 9.52 12.07
CA ILE A 12 -9.73 8.31 12.52
C ILE A 12 -9.51 7.15 11.54
N TYR A 13 -9.56 7.42 10.23
CA TYR A 13 -9.33 6.38 9.23
C TYR A 13 -7.88 5.87 9.25
N ILE A 14 -6.88 6.76 9.35
CA ILE A 14 -5.46 6.37 9.43
C ILE A 14 -5.21 5.50 10.67
N LEU A 15 -5.67 5.92 11.85
CA LEU A 15 -5.34 5.23 13.09
C LEU A 15 -5.99 3.85 13.23
N PHE A 16 -7.18 3.63 12.65
CA PHE A 16 -7.91 2.38 12.85
C PHE A 16 -7.87 1.44 11.64
N ILE A 17 -7.83 1.96 10.41
CA ILE A 17 -7.98 1.15 9.20
C ILE A 17 -6.64 0.90 8.50
N VAL A 18 -5.68 1.84 8.56
CA VAL A 18 -4.43 1.71 7.78
C VAL A 18 -3.52 0.59 8.30
N ASP A 19 -3.39 0.44 9.62
CA ASP A 19 -2.43 -0.53 10.18
C ASP A 19 -2.85 -2.00 10.00
N SER A 20 -4.15 -2.25 9.86
CA SER A 20 -4.68 -3.61 9.65
C SER A 20 -4.75 -4.04 8.18
N PHE A 21 -4.65 -3.11 7.21
CA PHE A 21 -4.85 -3.42 5.80
C PHE A 21 -3.52 -3.64 5.04
N GLY A 22 -3.49 -4.64 4.16
CA GLY A 22 -2.38 -4.85 3.20
C GLY A 22 -2.35 -3.74 2.16
N ARG A 23 -1.18 -3.43 1.58
CA ARG A 23 -0.98 -2.27 0.71
C ARG A 23 -1.85 -2.39 -0.54
N ARG A 24 -1.93 -3.58 -1.13
CA ARG A 24 -2.78 -3.86 -2.31
C ARG A 24 -4.27 -3.71 -1.99
N LYS A 25 -4.70 -4.20 -0.82
CA LYS A 25 -6.09 -4.07 -0.36
C LYS A 25 -6.46 -2.61 -0.10
N ALA A 26 -5.52 -1.80 0.40
CA ALA A 26 -5.73 -0.37 0.61
C ALA A 26 -5.99 0.36 -0.72
N PHE A 27 -5.22 0.07 -1.78
CA PHE A 27 -5.47 0.62 -3.12
C PHE A 27 -6.84 0.22 -3.68
N MET A 28 -7.21 -1.08 -3.58
CA MET A 28 -8.50 -1.56 -4.08
C MET A 28 -9.69 -0.96 -3.31
N CYS A 29 -9.59 -0.90 -1.98
CA CYS A 29 -10.61 -0.32 -1.11
C CYS A 29 -10.79 1.17 -1.43
N SER A 30 -9.69 1.92 -1.50
CA SER A 30 -9.70 3.33 -1.85
C SER A 30 -10.34 3.57 -3.23
N SER A 31 -9.94 2.83 -4.26
CA SER A 31 -10.54 2.98 -5.60
C SER A 31 -12.04 2.66 -5.64
N THR A 32 -12.49 1.67 -4.87
CA THR A 32 -13.91 1.31 -4.79
C THR A 32 -14.71 2.43 -4.12
N VAL A 33 -14.22 2.95 -2.98
CA VAL A 33 -14.85 4.09 -2.29
C VAL A 33 -14.86 5.32 -3.18
N CYS A 34 -13.75 5.63 -3.85
CA CYS A 34 -13.65 6.75 -4.78
C CYS A 34 -14.67 6.65 -5.92
N SER A 35 -14.85 5.45 -6.50
CA SER A 35 -15.85 5.23 -7.54
C SER A 35 -17.27 5.50 -7.03
N LEU A 36 -17.65 4.91 -5.89
CA LEU A 36 -18.98 5.11 -5.28
C LEU A 36 -19.27 6.59 -4.99
N CYS A 37 -18.28 7.34 -4.50
CA CYS A 37 -18.43 8.78 -4.27
C CYS A 37 -18.68 9.55 -5.56
N PHE A 38 -17.93 9.27 -6.64
CA PHE A 38 -18.13 9.95 -7.92
C PHE A 38 -19.45 9.58 -8.61
N TRP A 39 -19.90 8.33 -8.48
CA TRP A 39 -21.24 7.92 -8.92
C TRP A 39 -22.34 8.70 -8.21
N TYR A 40 -22.23 8.87 -6.89
CA TYR A 40 -23.19 9.66 -6.12
C TYR A 40 -23.18 11.15 -6.50
N ILE A 41 -22.00 11.76 -6.60
CA ILE A 41 -21.85 13.17 -6.96
C ILE A 41 -22.38 13.43 -8.37
N GLY A 42 -22.05 12.57 -9.34
CA GLY A 42 -22.55 12.67 -10.71
C GLY A 42 -24.07 12.52 -10.79
N ALA A 43 -24.65 11.59 -10.02
CA ALA A 43 -26.10 11.41 -9.95
C ALA A 43 -26.80 12.62 -9.29
N TYR A 44 -26.21 13.19 -8.24
CA TYR A 44 -26.74 14.37 -7.56
C TYR A 44 -26.77 15.59 -8.49
N ILE A 45 -25.68 15.87 -9.19
CA ILE A 45 -25.58 17.01 -10.13
C ILE A 45 -26.53 16.84 -11.32
N LYS A 46 -26.81 15.60 -11.74
CA LYS A 46 -27.82 15.32 -12.77
C LYS A 46 -29.25 15.63 -12.33
N VAL A 47 -29.57 15.39 -11.05
CA VAL A 47 -30.94 15.53 -10.50
C VAL A 47 -31.21 16.95 -9.99
N ASN A 48 -30.24 17.52 -9.27
CA ASN A 48 -30.31 18.88 -8.72
C ASN A 48 -29.05 19.62 -9.18
N ASP A 49 -29.13 20.24 -10.36
CA ASP A 49 -28.04 21.04 -10.90
C ASP A 49 -27.92 22.36 -10.13
N PRO A 50 -26.88 22.55 -9.30
CA PRO A 50 -26.72 23.78 -8.51
C PRO A 50 -26.38 25.00 -9.36
N THR A 51 -26.14 24.81 -10.67
CA THR A 51 -25.85 25.88 -11.63
C THR A 51 -27.12 26.62 -12.08
N GLN A 52 -28.31 26.10 -11.77
CA GLN A 52 -29.58 26.78 -12.06
C GLN A 52 -29.96 27.76 -10.93
N PRO A 53 -30.36 29.01 -11.25
CA PRO A 53 -30.78 29.97 -10.25
C PRO A 53 -32.07 29.50 -9.54
N GLY A 54 -32.02 29.40 -8.21
CA GLY A 54 -33.17 29.00 -7.37
C GLY A 54 -33.11 27.59 -6.77
N VAL A 55 -32.04 26.82 -7.03
CA VAL A 55 -31.85 25.50 -6.41
C VAL A 55 -31.21 25.67 -5.04
N GLU A 56 -32.01 25.57 -3.97
CA GLU A 56 -31.46 25.42 -2.63
C GLU A 56 -30.79 24.05 -2.49
N ALA A 57 -29.58 24.04 -1.92
CA ALA A 57 -28.88 22.81 -1.58
C ALA A 57 -29.66 22.11 -0.45
N GLY A 58 -30.66 21.31 -0.82
CA GLY A 58 -31.37 20.46 0.12
C GLY A 58 -30.46 19.40 0.76
N PRO A 59 -31.01 18.48 1.57
CA PRO A 59 -30.24 17.44 2.26
C PRO A 59 -29.30 16.63 1.35
N GLY A 60 -29.67 16.46 0.07
CA GLY A 60 -28.84 15.78 -0.93
C GLY A 60 -27.52 16.51 -1.26
N GLY A 61 -27.49 17.84 -1.20
CA GLY A 61 -26.31 18.66 -1.46
C GLY A 61 -25.31 18.58 -0.31
N THR A 62 -25.80 18.59 0.93
CA THR A 62 -24.97 18.31 2.11
C THR A 62 -24.35 16.91 2.02
N ALA A 63 -25.12 15.91 1.60
CA ALA A 63 -24.60 14.57 1.38
C ALA A 63 -23.54 14.52 0.26
N ALA A 64 -23.72 15.25 -0.85
CA ALA A 64 -22.69 15.32 -1.90
C ALA A 64 -21.37 15.93 -1.40
N ILE A 65 -21.46 16.94 -0.55
CA ILE A 65 -20.28 17.53 0.12
C ILE A 65 -19.60 16.50 1.03
N VAL A 66 -20.37 15.74 1.83
CA VAL A 66 -19.82 14.66 2.68
C VAL A 66 -19.13 13.58 1.85
N MET A 67 -19.75 13.13 0.76
CA MET A 67 -19.16 12.14 -0.15
C MET A 67 -17.88 12.65 -0.82
N MET A 68 -17.81 13.94 -1.13
CA MET A 68 -16.58 14.59 -1.62
C MET A 68 -15.45 14.53 -0.58
N TYR A 69 -15.75 14.73 0.70
CA TYR A 69 -14.74 14.60 1.75
C TYR A 69 -14.26 13.16 1.93
N ILE A 70 -15.17 12.19 1.89
CA ILE A 70 -14.84 10.77 1.96
C ILE A 70 -13.94 10.38 0.79
N TRP A 71 -14.26 10.84 -0.42
CA TRP A 71 -13.41 10.65 -1.60
C TRP A 71 -11.99 11.17 -1.37
N ILE A 72 -11.85 12.41 -0.89
CA ILE A 72 -10.52 13.01 -0.67
C ILE A 72 -9.73 12.25 0.40
N ALA A 73 -10.39 11.86 1.49
CA ALA A 73 -9.74 11.05 2.52
C ALA A 73 -9.21 9.75 1.92
N SER A 74 -10.07 8.95 1.28
CA SER A 74 -9.70 7.69 0.64
C SER A 74 -8.56 7.84 -0.37
N PHE A 75 -8.57 8.91 -1.16
CA PHE A 75 -7.53 9.21 -2.13
C PHE A 75 -6.16 9.48 -1.46
N ILE A 76 -6.13 10.30 -0.41
CA ILE A 76 -4.90 10.62 0.33
C ILE A 76 -4.29 9.36 0.95
N LEU A 77 -5.14 8.49 1.49
CA LEU A 77 -4.73 7.27 2.20
C LEU A 77 -3.98 6.26 1.33
N ALA A 78 -4.43 6.04 0.09
CA ALA A 78 -3.84 5.04 -0.78
C ALA A 78 -3.00 5.66 -1.91
N TRP A 79 -3.56 6.65 -2.62
CA TRP A 79 -3.00 7.11 -3.89
C TRP A 79 -2.02 8.28 -3.74
N SER A 80 -2.11 9.08 -2.67
CA SER A 80 -1.19 10.22 -2.47
C SER A 80 0.23 9.77 -2.10
N GLY A 81 0.36 8.89 -1.10
CA GLY A 81 1.67 8.40 -0.65
C GLY A 81 2.01 7.00 -1.17
N GLY A 82 1.02 6.18 -1.48
CA GLY A 82 1.22 4.76 -1.79
C GLY A 82 2.16 4.51 -2.96
N PRO A 83 2.05 5.18 -4.13
CA PRO A 83 2.96 4.96 -5.26
C PRO A 83 4.41 5.28 -4.92
N PHE A 84 4.66 6.30 -4.09
CA PHE A 84 6.01 6.65 -3.63
C PHE A 84 6.56 5.60 -2.67
N VAL A 85 5.72 5.10 -1.75
CA VAL A 85 6.09 4.05 -0.79
C VAL A 85 6.38 2.74 -1.51
N VAL A 86 5.50 2.30 -2.41
CA VAL A 86 5.70 1.09 -3.22
C VAL A 86 6.94 1.24 -4.10
N GLY A 87 7.18 2.40 -4.71
CA GLY A 87 8.42 2.67 -5.43
C GLY A 87 9.65 2.49 -4.55
N SER A 88 9.65 3.03 -3.33
CA SER A 88 10.79 2.84 -2.42
C SER A 88 10.98 1.41 -1.94
N GLU A 89 9.93 0.58 -1.92
CA GLU A 89 10.01 -0.82 -1.50
C GLU A 89 10.51 -1.74 -2.60
N VAL A 90 10.16 -1.43 -3.85
CA VAL A 90 10.49 -2.25 -5.02
C VAL A 90 11.93 -2.07 -5.48
N PHE A 91 12.50 -0.86 -5.33
CA PHE A 91 13.82 -0.54 -5.87
C PHE A 91 14.92 -0.58 -4.80
N ASP A 92 16.06 -1.17 -5.18
CA ASP A 92 17.30 -1.16 -4.41
C ASP A 92 17.81 0.27 -4.17
N GLN A 93 18.49 0.47 -3.05
CA GLN A 93 18.91 1.78 -2.52
C GLN A 93 19.73 2.59 -3.54
N ASN A 94 20.53 1.91 -4.37
CA ASN A 94 21.43 2.55 -5.35
C ASN A 94 20.68 3.28 -6.48
N ILE A 95 19.55 2.73 -6.95
CA ILE A 95 18.76 3.30 -8.05
C ILE A 95 17.50 4.02 -7.56
N ARG A 96 17.14 3.86 -6.29
CA ARG A 96 15.91 4.38 -5.68
C ARG A 96 15.71 5.87 -5.92
N SER A 97 16.74 6.69 -5.68
CA SER A 97 16.63 8.14 -5.84
C SER A 97 16.30 8.56 -7.27
N PHE A 98 16.90 7.88 -8.26
CA PHE A 98 16.64 8.13 -9.68
C PHE A 98 15.21 7.73 -10.07
N VAL A 99 14.77 6.53 -9.65
CA VAL A 99 13.41 6.06 -9.97
C VAL A 99 12.34 6.90 -9.27
N GLN A 100 12.59 7.36 -8.05
CA GLN A 100 11.66 8.25 -7.34
C GLN A 100 11.55 9.62 -8.01
N ALA A 101 12.63 10.14 -8.61
CA ALA A 101 12.58 11.37 -9.40
C ALA A 101 11.72 11.19 -10.66
N ILE A 102 11.84 10.05 -11.36
CA ILE A 102 10.98 9.71 -12.50
C ILE A 102 9.53 9.56 -12.06
N ASN A 103 9.28 8.85 -10.96
CA ASN A 103 7.94 8.67 -10.39
C ASN A 103 7.27 10.01 -10.08
N ALA A 104 8.03 10.93 -9.45
CA ALA A 104 7.57 12.30 -9.23
C ALA A 104 7.23 12.99 -10.56
N ALA A 105 8.13 13.00 -11.55
CA ALA A 105 7.90 13.63 -12.85
C ALA A 105 6.66 13.07 -13.57
N VAL A 106 6.50 11.75 -13.61
CA VAL A 106 5.36 11.07 -14.24
C VAL A 106 4.05 11.39 -13.52
N SER A 107 4.06 11.54 -12.19
CA SER A 107 2.87 11.87 -11.41
C SER A 107 2.30 13.26 -11.74
N TRP A 108 3.13 14.20 -12.19
CA TRP A 108 2.69 15.54 -12.58
C TRP A 108 2.01 15.59 -13.95
N ILE A 109 2.30 14.64 -14.84
CA ILE A 109 1.74 14.62 -16.20
C ILE A 109 0.21 14.49 -16.17
N PRO A 110 -0.40 13.51 -15.46
CA PRO A 110 -1.84 13.43 -15.31
C PRO A 110 -2.45 14.68 -14.67
N ILE A 111 -1.78 15.28 -13.67
CA ILE A 111 -2.26 16.50 -13.01
C ILE A 111 -2.34 17.66 -14.00
N PHE A 112 -1.31 17.82 -14.84
CA PHE A 112 -1.27 18.85 -15.88
C PHE A 112 -2.37 18.65 -16.93
N ILE A 113 -2.52 17.42 -17.43
CA ILE A 113 -3.57 17.06 -18.39
C ILE A 113 -4.94 17.38 -17.78
N MET A 114 -5.22 16.90 -16.57
CA MET A 114 -6.50 17.16 -15.92
C MET A 114 -6.73 18.66 -15.73
N SER A 115 -5.74 19.41 -15.23
CA SER A 115 -5.86 20.86 -15.04
C SER A 115 -6.22 21.59 -16.35
N ARG A 116 -5.59 21.21 -17.47
CA ARG A 116 -5.83 21.85 -18.77
C ARG A 116 -7.18 21.46 -19.39
N PHE A 117 -7.58 20.19 -19.29
CA PHE A 117 -8.77 19.67 -19.97
C PHE A 117 -10.05 19.75 -19.13
N THR A 118 -9.95 19.86 -17.80
CA THR A 118 -11.14 19.88 -16.92
C THR A 118 -12.11 20.99 -17.27
N SER A 119 -11.63 22.21 -17.55
CA SER A 119 -12.51 23.33 -17.92
C SER A 119 -13.26 23.09 -19.23
N ASP A 120 -12.58 22.53 -20.23
CA ASP A 120 -13.18 22.21 -21.53
C ASP A 120 -14.16 21.02 -21.41
N MET A 121 -13.82 20.02 -20.58
CA MET A 121 -14.66 18.85 -20.30
C MET A 121 -15.93 19.20 -19.52
N ILE A 122 -15.85 20.10 -18.53
CA ILE A 122 -17.03 20.57 -17.80
C ILE A 122 -17.99 21.28 -18.75
N ARG A 123 -17.47 22.09 -19.68
CA ARG A 123 -18.29 22.82 -20.66
C ARG A 123 -18.97 21.89 -21.67
N SER A 124 -18.34 20.81 -22.09
CA SER A 124 -18.93 19.91 -23.10
C SER A 124 -19.81 18.82 -22.50
N MET A 125 -19.42 18.23 -21.36
CA MET A 125 -20.08 17.07 -20.76
C MET A 125 -20.89 17.38 -19.51
N GLY A 126 -20.73 18.56 -18.89
CA GLY A 126 -21.44 18.92 -17.65
C GLY A 126 -21.27 17.87 -16.56
N TYR A 127 -22.37 17.22 -16.17
CA TYR A 127 -22.38 16.15 -15.17
C TYR A 127 -21.69 14.85 -15.62
N GLY A 128 -21.51 14.64 -16.93
CA GLY A 128 -20.89 13.43 -17.50
C GLY A 128 -19.45 13.23 -17.06
N ILE A 129 -18.75 14.30 -16.69
CA ILE A 129 -17.35 14.26 -16.24
C ILE A 129 -17.17 13.38 -14.99
N TYR A 130 -18.12 13.43 -14.05
CA TYR A 130 -18.08 12.65 -12.82
C TYR A 130 -18.26 11.15 -13.09
N PHE A 131 -19.11 10.78 -14.04
CA PHE A 131 -19.29 9.38 -14.46
C PHE A 131 -18.05 8.83 -15.18
N LEU A 132 -17.38 9.67 -15.98
CA LEU A 132 -16.10 9.31 -16.61
C LEU A 132 -15.04 9.02 -15.54
N PHE A 133 -14.88 9.89 -14.54
CA PHE A 133 -13.96 9.64 -13.43
C PHE A 133 -14.35 8.44 -12.58
N ALA A 134 -15.64 8.23 -12.33
CA ALA A 134 -16.14 7.06 -11.62
C ALA A 134 -15.78 5.76 -12.34
N SER A 135 -15.90 5.73 -13.68
CA SER A 135 -15.55 4.58 -14.51
C SER A 135 -14.04 4.30 -14.53
N LEU A 136 -13.21 5.35 -14.62
CA LEU A 136 -11.76 5.23 -14.52
C LEU A 136 -11.35 4.69 -13.13
N ALA A 137 -12.02 5.13 -12.07
CA ALA A 137 -11.81 4.58 -10.73
C ALA A 137 -12.16 3.09 -10.64
N VAL A 138 -13.25 2.64 -11.28
CA VAL A 138 -13.57 1.21 -11.38
C VAL A 138 -12.49 0.46 -12.14
N LEU A 139 -12.03 0.98 -13.29
CA LEU A 139 -10.98 0.36 -14.10
C LEU A 139 -9.62 0.30 -13.39
N SER A 140 -9.36 1.19 -12.44
CA SER A 140 -8.15 1.13 -11.62
C SER A 140 -8.12 -0.12 -10.71
N VAL A 141 -9.28 -0.66 -10.29
CA VAL A 141 -9.37 -1.84 -9.42
C VAL A 141 -8.78 -3.11 -10.07
N PRO A 142 -9.20 -3.54 -11.28
CA PRO A 142 -8.59 -4.68 -11.95
C PRO A 142 -7.12 -4.40 -12.31
N PHE A 143 -6.77 -3.17 -12.67
CA PHE A 143 -5.36 -2.82 -12.93
C PHE A 143 -4.49 -3.05 -11.70
N VAL A 144 -4.90 -2.55 -10.52
CA VAL A 144 -4.20 -2.81 -9.26
C VAL A 144 -4.21 -4.31 -8.92
N TYR A 145 -5.30 -5.01 -9.21
CA TYR A 145 -5.39 -6.44 -8.94
C TYR A 145 -4.41 -7.26 -9.79
N PHE A 146 -4.23 -6.95 -11.07
CA PHE A 146 -3.37 -7.73 -11.96
C PHE A 146 -1.92 -7.25 -12.00
N CYS A 147 -1.67 -5.95 -11.92
CA CYS A 147 -0.35 -5.36 -12.16
C CYS A 147 0.46 -5.11 -10.87
N ILE A 148 -0.18 -5.04 -9.70
CA ILE A 148 0.51 -4.71 -8.44
C ILE A 148 0.61 -5.95 -7.55
N PRO A 149 1.81 -6.57 -7.42
CA PRO A 149 2.05 -7.61 -6.43
C PRO A 149 2.08 -7.01 -5.01
N GLU A 150 1.69 -7.79 -3.99
CA GLU A 150 1.71 -7.33 -2.60
C GLU A 150 3.15 -7.37 -2.04
N THR A 151 3.61 -6.23 -1.52
CA THR A 151 4.99 -6.04 -1.02
C THR A 151 5.11 -6.12 0.51
N LYS A 152 3.98 -6.25 1.24
CA LYS A 152 3.95 -6.18 2.71
C LYS A 152 4.74 -7.31 3.37
N GLY A 153 5.81 -6.98 4.10
CA GLY A 153 6.51 -7.93 4.99
C GLY A 153 7.55 -8.82 4.31
N LEU A 154 8.05 -8.42 3.14
CA LEU A 154 9.20 -9.05 2.48
C LEU A 154 10.47 -8.22 2.69
N ALA A 155 11.60 -8.88 2.88
CA ALA A 155 12.90 -8.23 2.92
C ALA A 155 13.29 -7.73 1.52
N LEU A 156 14.08 -6.66 1.46
CA LEU A 156 14.55 -6.06 0.19
C LEU A 156 15.26 -7.08 -0.71
N GLU A 157 15.96 -8.04 -0.11
CA GLU A 157 16.71 -9.11 -0.79
C GLU A 157 15.79 -10.11 -1.53
N ASP A 158 14.55 -10.28 -1.07
CA ASP A 158 13.56 -11.19 -1.67
C ASP A 158 12.64 -10.48 -2.67
N MET A 159 12.75 -9.16 -2.84
CA MET A 159 11.90 -8.38 -3.74
C MET A 159 12.12 -8.76 -5.22
N ASP A 160 13.34 -9.11 -5.61
CA ASP A 160 13.66 -9.57 -6.97
C ASP A 160 12.92 -10.86 -7.35
N ARG A 161 12.61 -11.70 -6.35
CA ARG A 161 11.86 -12.95 -6.55
C ARG A 161 10.38 -12.69 -6.85
N LEU A 162 9.86 -11.53 -6.44
CA LEU A 162 8.47 -11.12 -6.65
C LEU A 162 8.16 -10.77 -8.11
N PHE A 163 9.16 -10.28 -8.84
CA PHE A 163 9.04 -9.87 -10.25
C PHE A 163 9.51 -10.96 -11.24
N ASN A 164 9.77 -12.18 -10.75
CA ASN A 164 10.24 -13.27 -11.57
C ASN A 164 9.14 -13.69 -12.58
N LYS A 165 9.51 -13.79 -13.87
CA LYS A 165 8.58 -13.83 -15.02
C LYS A 165 7.59 -15.01 -15.01
N ASN A 166 7.84 -16.01 -14.17
CA ASN A 166 7.07 -17.26 -14.09
C ASN A 166 5.94 -17.23 -13.03
N ILE A 167 5.79 -16.17 -12.25
CA ILE A 167 4.83 -16.12 -11.13
C ILE A 167 3.82 -14.98 -11.35
N ALA A 168 2.53 -15.32 -11.30
CA ALA A 168 1.48 -14.30 -11.41
C ALA A 168 1.54 -13.32 -10.21
N PRO A 169 1.44 -11.99 -10.41
CA PRO A 169 1.54 -10.99 -9.34
C PRO A 169 0.59 -11.21 -8.16
N ARG A 170 -0.55 -11.84 -8.42
CA ARG A 170 -1.56 -12.23 -7.43
C ARG A 170 -1.10 -13.29 -6.42
N LEU A 171 -0.16 -14.16 -6.80
CA LEU A 171 0.26 -15.33 -6.03
C LEU A 171 1.70 -15.19 -5.52
N ALA A 172 2.51 -14.34 -6.19
CA ALA A 172 3.90 -14.07 -5.88
C ALA A 172 4.13 -13.79 -4.39
N HIS A 173 3.30 -12.94 -3.79
CA HIS A 173 3.41 -12.61 -2.37
C HIS A 173 3.33 -13.84 -1.44
N SER A 174 2.34 -14.71 -1.65
CA SER A 174 2.13 -15.87 -0.77
C SER A 174 3.21 -16.96 -0.93
N ILE A 175 3.83 -17.05 -2.10
CA ILE A 175 4.88 -18.02 -2.41
C ILE A 175 6.20 -17.53 -1.83
N VAL A 176 6.58 -16.29 -2.16
CA VAL A 176 7.84 -15.70 -1.69
C VAL A 176 7.83 -15.52 -0.17
N LEU A 177 6.71 -15.15 0.45
CA LEU A 177 6.62 -15.06 1.91
C LEU A 177 6.77 -16.44 2.60
N LYS A 178 6.22 -17.51 2.00
CA LYS A 178 6.42 -18.88 2.52
C LYS A 178 7.87 -19.33 2.38
N GLU A 179 8.53 -18.98 1.28
CA GLU A 179 9.94 -19.28 1.05
C GLU A 179 10.85 -18.48 1.98
N ALA A 180 10.62 -17.18 2.14
CA ALA A 180 11.34 -16.32 3.08
C ALA A 180 11.18 -16.80 4.53
N ARG A 181 9.95 -17.18 4.93
CA ARG A 181 9.71 -17.75 6.26
C ARG A 181 10.41 -19.09 6.47
N ARG A 182 10.42 -19.97 5.47
CA ARG A 182 11.18 -21.24 5.51
C ARG A 182 12.68 -21.00 5.61
N GLY A 183 13.21 -20.01 4.89
CA GLY A 183 14.62 -19.58 4.98
C GLY A 183 14.96 -19.08 6.37
N ALA A 184 14.15 -18.19 6.94
CA ALA A 184 14.32 -17.68 8.29
C ALA A 184 14.25 -18.80 9.36
N GLU A 185 13.30 -19.72 9.24
CA GLU A 185 13.18 -20.89 10.13
C GLU A 185 14.36 -21.85 10.01
N ALA A 186 14.94 -22.01 8.82
CA ALA A 186 16.15 -22.81 8.59
C ALA A 186 17.39 -22.16 9.24
N SER A 187 17.61 -20.85 9.01
CA SER A 187 18.72 -20.11 9.62
C SER A 187 18.60 -20.04 11.15
N MET A 188 17.38 -19.93 11.69
CA MET A 188 17.15 -19.96 13.15
C MET A 188 17.51 -21.33 13.74
N LYS A 189 17.16 -22.44 13.07
CA LYS A 189 17.53 -23.79 13.50
C LYS A 189 19.04 -24.02 13.43
N GLU A 190 19.70 -23.50 12.41
CA GLU A 190 21.15 -23.60 12.26
C GLU A 190 21.89 -22.83 13.36
N HIS A 191 21.50 -21.58 13.63
CA HIS A 191 22.05 -20.79 14.73
C HIS A 191 21.78 -21.41 16.11
N HIS A 192 20.60 -21.99 16.33
CA HIS A 192 20.31 -22.71 17.58
C HIS A 192 21.11 -24.02 17.70
N GLY A 193 21.41 -24.67 16.58
CA GLY A 193 22.31 -25.82 16.51
C GLY A 193 23.74 -25.46 16.89
N LEU A 194 24.27 -24.35 16.35
CA LEU A 194 25.59 -23.80 16.68
C LEU A 194 25.75 -23.56 18.19
N PHE A 195 24.77 -22.91 18.82
CA PHE A 195 24.80 -22.69 20.28
C PHE A 195 24.82 -23.98 21.10
N LYS A 196 24.13 -25.03 20.65
CA LYS A 196 24.15 -26.36 21.30
C LYS A 196 25.49 -27.07 21.11
N THR A 197 26.10 -26.96 19.92
CA THR A 197 27.40 -27.56 19.65
C THR A 197 28.51 -26.87 20.45
N ASP A 198 28.44 -25.54 20.59
CA ASP A 198 29.42 -24.79 21.39
C ASP A 198 29.25 -25.07 22.89
N THR A 199 28.03 -25.14 23.42
CA THR A 199 27.80 -25.54 24.83
C THR A 199 28.29 -26.95 25.12
N ASN A 200 28.02 -27.93 24.24
CA ASN A 200 28.56 -29.28 24.39
C ASN A 200 30.09 -29.32 24.38
N LYS A 201 30.76 -28.47 23.58
CA LYS A 201 32.23 -28.37 23.59
C LYS A 201 32.78 -27.81 24.90
N PHE A 202 32.10 -26.83 25.51
CA PHE A 202 32.48 -26.33 26.84
C PHE A 202 32.26 -27.38 27.93
N ASP A 203 31.21 -28.19 27.82
CA ASP A 203 30.92 -29.29 28.75
C ASP A 203 31.90 -30.47 28.60
N GLU A 204 32.29 -30.84 27.37
CA GLU A 204 33.32 -31.87 27.12
C GLU A 204 34.70 -31.43 27.63
N HIS A 205 35.10 -30.18 27.37
CA HIS A 205 36.41 -29.67 27.78
C HIS A 205 36.56 -29.54 29.31
N SER A 206 35.45 -29.26 30.01
CA SER A 206 35.41 -29.23 31.47
C SER A 206 35.36 -30.63 32.10
N HIS A 207 34.75 -31.61 31.43
CA HIS A 207 34.81 -33.02 31.83
C HIS A 207 36.22 -33.60 31.66
N ASP A 208 36.93 -33.29 30.57
CA ASP A 208 38.30 -33.75 30.33
C ASP A 208 39.33 -33.11 31.28
N GLU A 209 39.21 -31.82 31.60
CA GLU A 209 40.07 -31.18 32.61
C GLU A 209 39.88 -31.77 34.02
N ASN A 210 38.63 -32.10 34.39
CA ASN A 210 38.36 -32.75 35.68
C ASN A 210 38.87 -34.20 35.70
N PHE A 211 38.81 -34.93 34.58
CA PHE A 211 39.37 -36.28 34.45
C PHE A 211 40.90 -36.28 34.54
N MET A 212 41.59 -35.30 33.93
CA MET A 212 43.05 -35.18 34.03
C MET A 212 43.49 -34.88 35.47
N LYS A 213 42.84 -33.93 36.16
CA LYS A 213 43.15 -33.60 37.57
C LYS A 213 42.98 -34.81 38.50
N PHE A 214 41.91 -35.58 38.33
CA PHE A 214 41.64 -36.78 39.14
C PHE A 214 42.67 -37.90 38.99
N ASN A 215 43.39 -37.97 37.86
CA ASN A 215 44.39 -39.02 37.61
C ASN A 215 45.80 -38.63 38.10
N THR A 216 46.10 -37.33 38.17
CA THR A 216 47.36 -36.81 38.73
C THR A 216 47.46 -36.92 40.25
N ASP A 217 46.34 -36.96 40.97
CA ASP A 217 46.32 -37.04 42.44
C ASP A 217 46.45 -38.48 43.01
N LYS A 218 46.64 -39.49 42.14
CA LYS A 218 46.70 -40.92 42.49
C LYS A 218 48.08 -41.58 42.33
N VAL A 219 49.16 -40.81 42.17
CA VAL A 219 50.53 -41.33 42.08
C VAL A 219 51.38 -40.82 43.26
#